data_AF-A0A432URP8-F1
#
_entry.id   AF-A0A432URP8-F1
#
_cell.length_a   1.000
_cell.length_b   1.000
_cell.length_c   1.000
_cell.angle_alpha   90.00
_cell.angle_beta   90.00
_cell.angle_gamma   90.00
#
_symmetry.space_group_name_H-M   'P 1'
#
loop_
_entity.id
_entity.type
_entity.pdbx_description
1 polymer ?
#
loop_
_entity_poly.entity_id
_entity_poly.type
_entity_poly.pdbx_seq_one_letter_code
_entity_poly.pdbx_strand_id
1 'polypeptide(L)'
;MTKNSEPKEFSEKTVEKAIEAACTYFNCPRENLKIDIITRGSTGLFGLGGRKARITARPLEEEQETTARAKTEEPPPEEDVIQRSVPQEEREEPSGESAKEHQKDTAESE
;
A
#
# COMPACT_ATOMS: atom_id res chain seq x y z
N MET A 1 -12.59 21.40 -30.59
CA MET A 1 -13.34 20.76 -29.49
C MET A 1 -12.44 20.74 -28.26
N THR A 2 -12.63 21.67 -27.32
CA THR A 2 -11.89 21.64 -26.04
C THR A 2 -12.50 20.55 -25.17
N LYS A 3 -11.84 19.39 -25.07
CA LYS A 3 -12.23 18.39 -24.09
C LYS A 3 -11.85 18.95 -22.72
N ASN A 4 -12.85 19.34 -21.94
CA ASN A 4 -12.70 19.59 -20.51
C ASN A 4 -12.02 18.36 -19.90
N SER A 5 -10.71 18.45 -19.64
CA SER A 5 -9.95 17.41 -18.94
C SER A 5 -10.31 17.47 -17.46
N GLU A 6 -11.50 16.95 -17.13
CA GLU A 6 -11.97 16.88 -15.76
C GLU A 6 -11.11 15.90 -14.95
N PRO A 7 -10.51 16.34 -13.83
CA PRO A 7 -9.77 15.45 -12.97
C PRO A 7 -10.72 14.44 -12.29
N LYS A 8 -10.31 13.18 -12.24
CA LYS A 8 -11.05 12.10 -11.58
C LYS A 8 -10.30 11.63 -10.33
N GLU A 9 -11.03 11.52 -9.22
CA GLU A 9 -10.49 10.99 -7.97
C GLU A 9 -10.57 9.46 -7.91
N PHE A 10 -9.52 8.83 -7.42
CA PHE A 10 -9.40 7.39 -7.21
C PHE A 10 -8.90 7.12 -5.79
N SER A 11 -9.49 6.12 -5.13
CA SER A 11 -9.13 5.74 -3.77
C SER A 11 -8.89 4.24 -3.64
N GLU A 12 -7.68 3.86 -3.24
CA GLU A 12 -7.23 2.47 -3.20
C GLU A 12 -6.44 2.15 -1.93
N LYS A 13 -6.04 0.89 -1.76
CA LYS A 13 -5.22 0.46 -0.61
C LYS A 13 -3.84 1.15 -0.58
N THR A 14 -3.21 1.34 -1.75
CA THR A 14 -1.89 1.96 -1.91
C THR A 14 -1.91 2.98 -3.05
N VAL A 15 -0.91 3.88 -3.09
CA VAL A 15 -0.76 4.87 -4.18
C VAL A 15 -0.61 4.16 -5.52
N GLU A 16 0.25 3.14 -5.60
CA GLU A 16 0.47 2.35 -6.82
C GLU A 16 -0.85 1.76 -7.36
N LYS A 17 -1.67 1.16 -6.49
CA LYS A 17 -2.97 0.59 -6.91
C LYS A 17 -3.93 1.67 -7.40
N ALA A 18 -3.92 2.84 -6.78
CA ALA A 18 -4.72 3.97 -7.23
C ALA A 18 -4.28 4.43 -8.64
N ILE A 19 -2.97 4.47 -8.89
CA ILE A 19 -2.39 4.84 -10.19
C ILE A 19 -2.75 3.82 -11.26
N GLU A 20 -2.64 2.52 -10.96
CA GLU A 20 -3.06 1.45 -11.85
C GLU A 20 -4.54 1.61 -12.25
N ALA A 21 -5.43 1.84 -11.27
CA ALA A 21 -6.86 2.06 -11.51
C ALA A 21 -7.12 3.27 -12.42
N ALA A 22 -6.37 4.36 -12.24
CA ALA A 22 -6.43 5.53 -13.11
C ALA A 22 -5.95 5.21 -14.54
N CYS A 23 -4.83 4.49 -14.67
CA CYS A 23 -4.30 4.07 -15.98
C CYS A 23 -5.31 3.20 -16.75
N THR A 24 -5.94 2.24 -16.06
CA THR A 24 -7.00 1.39 -16.64
C THR A 24 -8.22 2.21 -17.04
N TYR A 25 -8.66 3.16 -16.21
CA TYR A 25 -9.82 4.00 -16.49
C TYR A 25 -9.63 4.90 -17.71
N PHE A 26 -8.46 5.53 -17.84
CA PHE A 26 -8.15 6.43 -18.95
C PHE A 26 -7.55 5.71 -20.18
N ASN A 27 -7.24 4.42 -20.05
CA ASN A 27 -6.56 3.63 -21.08
C ASN A 27 -5.22 4.25 -21.55
N CYS A 28 -4.54 4.94 -20.64
CA CYS A 28 -3.30 5.65 -20.90
C CYS A 28 -2.23 5.22 -19.89
N PRO A 29 -0.94 5.23 -20.29
CA PRO A 29 0.16 5.01 -19.36
C PRO A 29 0.28 6.16 -18.35
N ARG A 30 0.90 5.89 -17.20
CA ARG A 30 1.13 6.88 -16.12
C ARG A 30 1.87 8.14 -16.56
N GLU A 31 2.64 8.06 -17.64
CA GLU A 31 3.37 9.20 -18.23
C GLU A 31 2.42 10.19 -18.93
N ASN A 32 1.34 9.69 -19.52
CA ASN A 32 0.31 10.49 -20.18
C ASN A 32 -0.82 10.89 -19.21
N LEU A 33 -0.65 10.63 -17.91
CA LEU A 33 -1.57 11.02 -16.86
C LEU A 33 -0.88 11.96 -15.88
N LYS A 34 -1.50 13.11 -15.63
CA LYS A 34 -1.12 13.95 -14.51
C LYS A 34 -1.80 13.43 -13.25
N ILE A 35 -0.99 12.90 -12.35
CA ILE A 35 -1.40 12.33 -11.07
C ILE A 35 -1.03 13.29 -9.95
N ASP A 36 -2.01 13.60 -9.10
CA ASP A 36 -1.85 14.39 -7.88
C ASP A 36 -2.20 13.52 -6.67
N ILE A 37 -1.27 13.36 -5.73
CA ILE A 37 -1.48 12.50 -4.56
C ILE A 37 -2.05 13.33 -3.42
N ILE A 38 -3.36 13.23 -3.20
CA ILE A 38 -4.03 13.89 -2.07
C ILE A 38 -3.66 13.21 -0.75
N THR A 39 -3.60 11.88 -0.73
CA THR A 39 -3.24 11.11 0.47
C THR A 39 -2.52 9.84 0.06
N ARG A 40 -1.32 9.60 0.58
CA ARG A 40 -0.55 8.40 0.25
C ARG A 40 -1.19 7.10 0.76
N GLY A 41 -2.08 7.21 1.73
CA GLY A 41 -2.53 6.06 2.51
C GLY A 41 -1.43 5.59 3.44
N SER A 42 -1.80 4.83 4.46
CA SER A 42 -0.85 4.25 5.40
C SER A 42 -1.35 2.88 5.78
N THR A 43 -0.57 1.83 5.55
CA THR A 43 -0.88 0.50 6.08
C THR A 43 -0.47 0.51 7.55
N GLY A 44 -1.44 0.43 8.46
CA GLY A 44 -1.16 0.34 9.90
C GLY A 44 -0.36 -0.91 10.24
N LEU A 45 0.09 -1.03 11.49
CA LEU A 45 0.75 -2.23 11.98
C LEU A 45 -0.18 -3.44 11.74
N PHE A 46 0.26 -4.42 10.94
CA PHE A 46 -0.53 -5.57 10.46
C PHE A 46 -1.70 -5.28 9.50
N GLY A 47 -1.80 -4.09 8.90
CA GLY A 47 -2.91 -3.76 8.00
C GLY A 47 -4.23 -3.41 8.71
N LEU A 48 -4.24 -3.40 10.05
CA LEU A 48 -5.35 -2.88 10.85
C LEU A 48 -5.20 -1.37 11.06
N GLY A 49 -6.27 -0.61 10.83
CA GLY A 49 -6.28 0.84 11.07
C GLY A 49 -5.60 1.68 9.99
N GLY A 50 -5.37 1.12 8.81
CA GLY A 50 -4.76 1.85 7.70
C GLY A 50 -5.68 2.87 7.03
N ARG A 51 -5.11 3.99 6.58
CA ARG A 51 -5.81 4.98 5.75
C ARG A 51 -5.66 4.61 4.28
N LYS A 52 -6.75 4.69 3.51
CA LYS A 52 -6.70 4.47 2.06
C LYS A 52 -5.92 5.58 1.35
N ALA A 53 -5.21 5.23 0.30
CA ALA A 53 -4.60 6.18 -0.61
C ALA A 53 -5.68 6.87 -1.44
N ARG A 54 -5.50 8.16 -1.73
CA ARG A 54 -6.36 8.96 -2.60
C ARG A 54 -5.49 9.74 -3.56
N ILE A 55 -5.79 9.61 -4.84
CA ILE A 55 -5.13 10.34 -5.91
C ILE A 55 -6.18 10.98 -6.82
N THR A 56 -5.76 12.03 -7.52
CA THR A 56 -6.53 12.65 -8.58
C THR A 56 -5.75 12.51 -9.88
N ALA A 57 -6.36 11.93 -10.89
CA ALA A 57 -5.73 11.72 -12.19
C ALA A 57 -6.49 12.48 -13.28
N ARG A 58 -5.74 13.04 -14.23
CA ARG A 58 -6.27 13.66 -15.44
C ARG A 58 -5.39 13.32 -16.64
N PRO A 59 -5.97 13.09 -17.84
CA PRO A 59 -5.19 12.88 -19.05
C PRO A 59 -4.40 14.15 -19.41
N LEU A 60 -3.14 13.97 -19.77
CA LEU A 60 -2.35 14.97 -20.46
C LEU A 60 -2.64 14.81 -21.95
N GLU A 61 -3.07 15.87 -22.62
CA GLU A 61 -3.16 15.91 -24.07
C GLU A 61 -1.73 15.96 -24.64
N GLU A 62 -1.03 14.84 -24.61
CA GLU A 62 0.16 14.64 -25.43
C GLU A 62 -0.12 13.41 -26.29
N GLU A 63 -0.47 13.70 -27.53
CA GLU A 63 -0.61 12.74 -28.62
C GLU A 63 0.69 11.95 -28.72
N GLN A 64 0.71 10.67 -28.33
CA GLN A 64 1.59 9.64 -28.93
C GLN A 64 0.99 8.23 -28.79
N GLU A 65 0.57 7.77 -29.97
CA GLU A 65 0.85 6.49 -30.62
C GLU A 65 0.72 5.18 -29.83
N THR A 66 -0.18 4.36 -30.38
CA THR A 66 -0.43 2.96 -30.14
C THR A 66 0.85 2.13 -29.99
N THR A 67 1.03 1.44 -28.87
CA THR A 67 1.59 0.09 -28.92
C THR A 67 0.87 -0.79 -27.91
N ALA A 68 -0.16 -1.47 -28.41
CA ALA A 68 -0.80 -2.56 -27.73
C ALA A 68 0.23 -3.67 -27.43
N ARG A 69 0.33 -4.07 -26.16
CA ARG A 69 0.62 -5.47 -25.84
C ARG A 69 -0.18 -5.89 -24.62
N ALA A 70 -1.10 -6.80 -24.89
CA ALA A 70 -1.99 -7.47 -23.96
C ALA A 70 -1.28 -7.90 -22.67
N LYS A 71 -1.87 -7.53 -21.54
CA LYS A 71 -1.93 -8.40 -20.37
C LYS A 71 -3.38 -8.53 -19.94
N THR A 72 -4.09 -9.42 -20.63
CA THR A 72 -5.19 -10.18 -20.03
C THR A 72 -4.58 -10.91 -18.85
N GLU A 73 -4.89 -10.49 -17.63
CA GLU A 73 -4.86 -11.39 -16.48
C GLU A 73 -5.96 -10.93 -15.52
N GLU A 74 -6.90 -11.85 -15.34
CA GLU A 74 -8.22 -11.74 -14.75
C GLU A 74 -8.17 -11.42 -13.23
N PRO A 75 -9.27 -10.88 -12.66
CA PRO A 75 -9.37 -10.51 -11.24
C PRO A 75 -9.18 -11.71 -10.28
N PRO A 76 -8.84 -11.45 -9.00
CA PRO A 76 -8.28 -12.45 -8.10
C PRO A 76 -9.35 -13.45 -7.61
N PRO A 77 -9.03 -14.74 -7.49
CA PRO A 77 -9.73 -15.58 -6.54
C PRO A 77 -9.16 -15.32 -5.14
N GLU A 78 -10.01 -14.79 -4.27
CA GLU A 78 -9.96 -15.12 -2.86
C GLU A 78 -10.13 -16.64 -2.75
N GLU A 79 -9.07 -17.37 -2.37
CA GLU A 79 -9.24 -18.70 -1.80
C GLU A 79 -8.32 -18.88 -0.59
N ASP A 80 -9.03 -19.08 0.52
CA ASP A 80 -8.63 -19.56 1.83
C ASP A 80 -7.93 -20.94 1.73
N VAL A 81 -7.17 -21.31 2.77
CA VAL A 81 -6.60 -22.66 3.05
C VAL A 81 -5.36 -23.00 2.19
N ILE A 82 -4.18 -23.31 2.72
CA ILE A 82 -3.85 -24.55 3.44
C ILE A 82 -2.74 -24.35 4.49
N GLN A 83 -3.10 -24.69 5.73
CA GLN A 83 -2.18 -25.11 6.79
C GLN A 83 -1.37 -26.34 6.36
N ARG A 84 -0.04 -26.22 6.30
CA ARG A 84 0.81 -27.39 6.55
C ARG A 84 2.20 -27.00 7.04
N SER A 85 2.31 -27.03 8.37
CA SER A 85 3.39 -27.67 9.11
C SER A 85 4.79 -27.57 8.49
N VAL A 86 5.56 -26.56 8.89
CA VAL A 86 7.02 -26.72 8.93
C VAL A 86 7.38 -27.40 10.26
N PRO A 87 8.06 -28.57 10.23
CA PRO A 87 8.36 -29.40 11.39
C PRO A 87 9.24 -28.73 12.44
N GLN A 88 9.03 -29.16 13.68
CA GLN A 88 9.87 -28.90 14.84
C GLN A 88 11.33 -29.30 14.56
N GLU A 89 12.27 -28.39 14.78
CA GLU A 89 13.63 -28.76 15.13
C GLU A 89 13.92 -28.17 16.52
N GLU A 90 14.02 -29.10 17.46
CA GLU A 90 14.35 -28.93 18.87
C GLU A 90 15.87 -28.71 19.01
N ARG A 91 16.23 -27.96 20.07
CA ARG A 91 17.56 -27.67 20.64
C ARG A 91 18.15 -26.33 20.21
N GLU A 92 18.64 -25.48 21.12
CA GLU A 92 19.16 -25.74 22.46
C GLU A 92 19.04 -24.43 23.28
N GLU A 93 18.50 -24.53 24.50
CA GLU A 93 18.75 -23.59 25.60
C GLU A 93 20.28 -23.58 25.88
N PRO A 94 20.92 -22.46 26.30
CA PRO A 94 20.81 -22.12 27.72
C PRO A 94 20.96 -20.63 28.08
N SER A 95 20.53 -20.38 29.32
CA SER A 95 21.20 -19.54 30.32
C SER A 95 20.97 -18.04 30.26
N GLY A 96 20.36 -17.53 31.34
CA GLY A 96 20.85 -16.29 31.95
C GLY A 96 19.79 -15.36 32.50
N GLU A 97 19.19 -15.79 33.60
CA GLU A 97 18.59 -14.97 34.64
C GLU A 97 19.18 -13.55 34.78
N SER A 98 18.33 -12.52 34.69
CA SER A 98 18.54 -11.28 35.45
C SER A 98 17.20 -10.59 35.67
N ALA A 99 16.49 -11.06 36.70
CA ALA A 99 15.58 -10.23 37.44
C ALA A 99 16.41 -9.30 38.34
N LYS A 100 16.20 -7.99 38.24
CA LYS A 100 16.25 -7.07 39.39
C LYS A 100 15.58 -5.74 39.05
N GLU A 101 14.29 -5.73 39.37
CA GLU A 101 13.62 -4.66 40.12
C GLU A 101 14.59 -3.78 40.93
N HIS A 102 14.49 -2.45 40.80
CA HIS A 102 14.35 -1.58 41.97
C HIS A 102 13.94 -0.15 41.57
N GLN A 103 12.72 0.13 41.98
CA GLN A 103 12.19 1.43 42.35
C GLN A 103 13.19 2.13 43.30
N LYS A 104 13.52 3.41 43.05
CA LYS A 104 14.03 4.27 44.12
C LYS A 104 13.39 5.64 44.03
N ASP A 105 12.58 5.85 45.05
CA ASP A 105 11.92 7.03 45.52
C ASP A 105 12.73 8.32 45.36
N THR A 106 12.03 9.31 44.83
CA THR A 106 12.21 10.73 45.12
C THR A 106 11.98 10.96 46.60
N ALA A 107 13.01 11.40 47.31
CA ALA A 107 12.86 12.02 48.62
C ALA A 107 13.71 13.29 48.69
N GLU A 108 12.98 14.34 49.02
CA GLU A 108 13.29 15.72 49.32
C GLU A 108 14.38 15.88 50.40
N SER A 109 15.26 16.87 50.23
CA SER A 109 15.84 17.67 51.32
C SER A 109 16.65 18.82 50.73
N GLU A 110 16.10 20.03 50.79
CA GLU A 110 16.75 21.17 51.44
C GLU A 110 15.69 22.15 51.96
#